data_AF-A0A969NKB0-F1
#
_entry.id   AF-A0A969NKB0-F1
#
_cell.length_a   1.000
_cell.length_b   1.000
_cell.length_c   1.000
_cell.angle_alpha   90.00
_cell.angle_beta   90.00
_cell.angle_gamma   90.00
#
_symmetry.space_group_name_H-M   'P 1'
#
loop_
_entity.id
_entity.type
_entity.pdbx_description
1 polymer ?
#
loop_
_entity_poly.entity_id
_entity_poly.type
_entity_poly.pdbx_seq_one_letter_code
_entity_poly.pdbx_strand_id
1 'polypeptide(L)'
;MAGKKMEQAQKALTFCVDNLNSSDRFEIIRFSTEAEALFEKRVEAIDANKTKAKDYIQKLRPIGGTNIDEAIELACKEKKAADRPNMIVFITDGKPTIGETIEEKLVEKIKTSNSENTRIFTFGIGDDINTHLLDKITEETKAYRSYISEEEDIELKISNFYTKVSSPILTDVKINFSANGKVRKVFPKDIPDIFKGSSVTVLGQFEGSGDVTVTLTGKVNGKEEKYNFNGKFEENTENDFIPPLWAARNIGYLLDQIRLHGESQELKDEVIQLAKKYGIITPYTSYLILEDEQINITRRNITDDQVIFMDRFAADEEATEFRTRNKKEYANLNENTGRSGVVSSSEVQNLNYANRLSDNKQGAGRMLYKRQNRTNP
;
A
#
# COMPACT_ATOMS: atom_id res chain seq x y z
N MET A 1 -19.17 11.37 -4.13
CA MET A 1 -19.44 10.26 -5.07
C MET A 1 -20.05 10.65 -6.43
N ALA A 2 -20.38 11.90 -6.76
CA ALA A 2 -21.17 12.19 -7.97
C ALA A 2 -20.44 11.94 -9.31
N GLY A 3 -21.21 11.68 -10.37
CA GLY A 3 -20.70 11.47 -11.74
C GLY A 3 -19.95 10.15 -11.91
N LYS A 4 -18.80 10.21 -12.59
CA LYS A 4 -17.96 9.05 -12.97
C LYS A 4 -17.58 8.17 -11.77
N LYS A 5 -17.37 8.76 -10.59
CA LYS A 5 -17.04 8.03 -9.35
C LYS A 5 -18.15 7.07 -8.93
N MET A 6 -19.42 7.48 -9.03
CA MET A 6 -20.57 6.60 -8.74
C MET A 6 -20.67 5.48 -9.77
N GLU A 7 -20.54 5.81 -11.07
CA GLU A 7 -20.59 4.81 -12.14
C GLU A 7 -19.50 3.75 -11.96
N GLN A 8 -18.29 4.17 -11.62
CA GLN A 8 -17.19 3.29 -11.25
C GLN A 8 -17.58 2.39 -10.08
N ALA A 9 -18.00 2.94 -8.94
CA ALA A 9 -18.40 2.13 -7.78
C ALA A 9 -19.53 1.13 -8.10
N GLN A 10 -20.53 1.54 -8.89
CA GLN A 10 -21.61 0.66 -9.33
C GLN A 10 -21.11 -0.50 -10.20
N LYS A 11 -20.23 -0.24 -11.17
CA LYS A 11 -19.60 -1.28 -11.99
C LYS A 11 -18.79 -2.25 -11.14
N ALA A 12 -17.98 -1.71 -10.24
CA ALA A 12 -17.18 -2.45 -9.27
C ALA A 12 -18.02 -3.41 -8.41
N LEU A 13 -19.09 -2.91 -7.79
CA LEU A 13 -19.99 -3.72 -6.96
C LEU A 13 -20.74 -4.77 -7.79
N THR A 14 -21.18 -4.41 -9.00
CA THR A 14 -21.83 -5.35 -9.92
C THR A 14 -20.90 -6.49 -10.28
N PHE A 15 -19.64 -6.20 -10.61
CA PHE A 15 -18.62 -7.21 -10.88
C PHE A 15 -18.44 -8.16 -9.70
N CYS A 16 -18.33 -7.64 -8.46
CA CYS A 16 -18.25 -8.49 -7.27
C CYS A 16 -19.44 -9.44 -7.15
N VAL A 17 -20.67 -8.93 -7.28
CA VAL A 17 -21.91 -9.72 -7.16
C VAL A 17 -21.99 -10.80 -8.24
N ASP A 18 -21.64 -10.48 -9.48
CA ASP A 18 -21.69 -11.43 -10.59
C ASP A 18 -20.70 -12.59 -10.38
N ASN A 19 -19.53 -12.32 -9.81
CA ASN A 19 -18.47 -13.31 -9.61
C ASN A 19 -18.60 -14.14 -8.32
N LEU A 20 -19.57 -13.86 -7.43
CA LEU A 20 -19.84 -14.70 -6.24
C LEU A 20 -20.18 -16.13 -6.64
N ASN A 21 -19.63 -17.12 -5.94
CA ASN A 21 -20.03 -18.52 -6.10
C ASN A 21 -21.39 -18.76 -5.44
N SER A 22 -22.15 -19.75 -5.91
CA SER A 22 -23.48 -20.06 -5.35
C SER A 22 -23.45 -20.44 -3.85
N SER A 23 -22.32 -20.92 -3.35
CA SER A 23 -22.10 -21.23 -1.93
C SER A 23 -21.76 -20.00 -1.07
N ASP A 24 -21.43 -18.87 -1.68
CA ASP A 24 -21.01 -17.66 -0.98
C ASP A 24 -22.21 -16.97 -0.32
N ARG A 25 -21.92 -16.17 0.71
CA ARG A 25 -22.90 -15.33 1.38
C ARG A 25 -22.44 -13.89 1.36
N PHE A 26 -23.37 -12.97 1.10
CA PHE A 26 -23.03 -11.57 0.91
C PHE A 26 -24.13 -10.64 1.44
N GLU A 27 -23.74 -9.40 1.67
CA GLU A 27 -24.59 -8.26 2.02
C GLU A 27 -24.04 -7.03 1.27
N ILE A 28 -24.90 -6.05 0.98
CA ILE A 28 -24.50 -4.76 0.44
C ILE A 28 -24.97 -3.68 1.41
N ILE A 29 -24.01 -2.89 1.89
CA ILE A 29 -24.28 -1.75 2.77
C ILE A 29 -23.98 -0.47 1.99
N ARG A 30 -25.00 0.36 1.80
CA ARG A 30 -24.84 1.74 1.37
C ARG A 30 -24.59 2.59 2.61
N PHE A 31 -23.66 3.52 2.54
CA PHE A 31 -23.49 4.50 3.60
C PHE A 31 -23.45 5.92 3.03
N SER A 32 -24.01 6.84 3.80
CA SER A 32 -24.05 8.27 3.51
C SER A 32 -24.13 9.06 4.82
N THR A 33 -25.20 9.81 5.07
CA THR A 33 -25.51 10.31 6.42
C THR A 33 -25.86 9.16 7.36
N GLU A 34 -26.49 8.11 6.83
CA GLU A 34 -26.85 6.88 7.54
C GLU A 34 -26.32 5.67 6.77
N ALA A 35 -26.12 4.54 7.46
CA ALA A 35 -25.79 3.25 6.88
C ALA A 35 -27.03 2.35 6.71
N GLU A 36 -27.23 1.83 5.52
CA GLU A 36 -28.38 1.00 5.16
C GLU A 36 -27.91 -0.33 4.55
N ALA A 37 -28.35 -1.44 5.16
CA ALA A 37 -28.13 -2.79 4.63
C ALA A 37 -29.27 -3.17 3.67
N LEU A 38 -28.94 -3.84 2.57
CA LEU A 38 -29.94 -4.30 1.60
C LEU A 38 -30.76 -5.49 2.12
N PHE A 39 -30.12 -6.45 2.80
CA PHE A 39 -30.75 -7.68 3.26
C PHE A 39 -30.88 -7.78 4.79
N GLU A 40 -30.27 -6.85 5.54
CA GLU A 40 -30.14 -6.84 7.00
C GLU A 40 -29.37 -8.03 7.60
N LYS A 41 -28.85 -8.91 6.73
CA LYS A 41 -28.07 -10.12 7.04
C LYS A 41 -27.45 -10.65 5.75
N ARG A 42 -26.36 -11.40 5.87
CA ARG A 42 -25.74 -12.08 4.74
C ARG A 42 -26.70 -13.14 4.16
N VAL A 43 -26.95 -13.04 2.86
CA VAL A 43 -27.80 -13.97 2.11
C VAL A 43 -26.97 -14.80 1.13
N GLU A 44 -27.48 -15.96 0.73
CA GLU A 44 -26.83 -16.81 -0.27
C GLU A 44 -26.80 -16.13 -1.65
N ALA A 45 -25.70 -16.31 -2.37
CA ALA A 45 -25.47 -15.74 -3.70
C ALA A 45 -26.22 -16.50 -4.82
N ILE A 46 -27.51 -16.73 -4.64
CA ILE A 46 -28.43 -17.30 -5.64
C ILE A 46 -28.89 -16.22 -6.63
N ASP A 47 -29.34 -16.60 -7.82
CA ASP A 47 -29.72 -15.68 -8.90
C ASP A 47 -30.76 -14.64 -8.47
N ALA A 48 -31.74 -15.04 -7.64
CA ALA A 48 -32.76 -14.12 -7.12
C ALA A 48 -32.14 -13.00 -6.26
N ASN A 49 -31.23 -13.35 -5.35
CA ASN A 49 -30.56 -12.38 -4.47
C ASN A 49 -29.54 -11.54 -5.25
N LYS A 50 -28.80 -12.14 -6.19
CA LYS A 50 -27.89 -11.41 -7.08
C LYS A 50 -28.64 -10.38 -7.94
N THR A 51 -29.80 -10.74 -8.48
CA THR A 51 -30.64 -9.82 -9.25
C THR A 51 -31.13 -8.66 -8.39
N LYS A 52 -31.66 -8.96 -7.19
CA LYS A 52 -32.08 -7.91 -6.24
C LYS A 52 -30.92 -6.98 -5.85
N ALA A 53 -29.72 -7.53 -5.67
CA ALA A 53 -28.50 -6.78 -5.38
C ALA A 53 -28.10 -5.85 -6.53
N LYS A 54 -28.12 -6.33 -7.78
CA LYS A 54 -27.82 -5.50 -8.96
C LYS A 54 -28.82 -4.37 -9.15
N ASP A 55 -30.11 -4.64 -8.95
CA ASP A 55 -31.15 -3.60 -9.00
C ASP A 55 -30.94 -2.53 -7.92
N TYR A 56 -30.50 -2.93 -6.73
CA TYR A 56 -30.14 -2.01 -5.65
C TYR A 56 -28.92 -1.17 -6.01
N ILE A 57 -27.85 -1.80 -6.52
CA ILE A 57 -26.62 -1.12 -6.94
C ILE A 57 -26.91 -0.05 -8.00
N GLN A 58 -27.70 -0.36 -9.03
CA GLN A 58 -28.05 0.58 -10.10
C GLN A 58 -28.84 1.81 -9.60
N LYS A 59 -29.55 1.65 -8.47
CA LYS A 59 -30.32 2.72 -7.84
C LYS A 59 -29.52 3.55 -6.84
N LEU A 60 -28.28 3.19 -6.53
CA LEU A 60 -27.42 3.99 -5.66
C LEU A 60 -27.26 5.42 -6.22
N ARG A 61 -27.40 6.41 -5.34
CA ARG A 61 -27.27 7.83 -5.67
C ARG A 61 -26.35 8.52 -4.66
N PRO A 62 -25.53 9.48 -5.12
CA PRO A 62 -24.64 10.24 -4.26
C PRO A 62 -25.46 11.28 -3.47
N ILE A 63 -25.89 10.93 -2.26
CA ILE A 63 -26.74 11.78 -1.42
C ILE A 63 -26.21 11.72 0.02
N GLY A 64 -26.17 12.86 0.71
CA GLY A 64 -25.86 12.92 2.14
C GLY A 64 -24.36 13.12 2.44
N GLY A 65 -24.00 12.87 3.70
CA GLY A 65 -22.62 12.91 4.19
C GLY A 65 -21.89 11.58 4.02
N THR A 66 -20.86 11.38 4.84
CA THR A 66 -20.00 10.19 4.83
C THR A 66 -19.87 9.67 6.26
N ASN A 67 -20.69 8.71 6.64
CA ASN A 67 -20.71 8.10 7.97
C ASN A 67 -19.98 6.76 7.96
N ILE A 68 -18.65 6.80 8.11
CA ILE A 68 -17.80 5.60 8.02
C ILE A 68 -17.95 4.72 9.26
N ASP A 69 -18.13 5.32 10.45
CA ASP A 69 -18.19 4.54 11.70
C ASP A 69 -19.39 3.59 11.72
N GLU A 70 -20.58 4.10 11.41
CA GLU A 70 -21.83 3.35 11.34
C GLU A 70 -21.78 2.28 10.24
N ALA A 71 -21.19 2.60 9.09
CA ALA A 71 -21.04 1.65 7.99
C ALA A 71 -20.21 0.42 8.39
N ILE A 72 -19.08 0.64 9.05
CA ILE A 72 -18.21 -0.46 9.50
C ILE A 72 -18.82 -1.20 10.68
N GLU A 73 -19.46 -0.51 11.62
CA GLU A 73 -20.20 -1.13 12.72
C GLU A 73 -21.29 -2.07 12.18
N LEU A 74 -22.09 -1.61 11.21
CA LEU A 74 -23.13 -2.41 10.58
C LEU A 74 -22.54 -3.61 9.81
N ALA A 75 -21.42 -3.43 9.12
CA ALA A 75 -20.73 -4.51 8.40
C ALA A 75 -20.15 -5.59 9.33
N CYS A 76 -19.71 -5.18 10.52
CA CYS A 76 -19.14 -6.06 11.54
C CYS A 76 -20.19 -6.66 12.49
N LYS A 77 -21.44 -6.21 12.43
CA LYS A 77 -22.53 -6.65 13.33
C LYS A 77 -22.80 -8.15 13.28
N GLU A 78 -22.76 -8.74 12.10
CA GLU A 78 -23.01 -10.17 11.92
C GLU A 78 -21.73 -10.97 12.16
N LYS A 79 -21.77 -11.89 13.14
CA LYS A 79 -20.64 -12.76 13.49
C LYS A 79 -20.16 -13.58 12.30
N LYS A 80 -18.86 -13.84 12.28
CA LYS A 80 -18.21 -14.70 11.28
C LYS A 80 -18.63 -16.15 11.49
N ALA A 81 -18.93 -16.86 10.39
CA ALA A 81 -19.07 -18.31 10.42
C ALA A 81 -17.67 -18.95 10.52
N ALA A 82 -17.47 -19.87 11.47
CA ALA A 82 -16.15 -20.42 11.80
C ALA A 82 -15.47 -21.15 10.63
N ASP A 83 -16.25 -21.68 9.68
CA ASP A 83 -15.83 -22.45 8.53
C ASP A 83 -15.58 -21.60 7.26
N ARG A 84 -15.77 -20.27 7.34
CA ARG A 84 -15.73 -19.40 6.15
C ARG A 84 -14.84 -18.19 6.34
N PRO A 85 -14.05 -17.80 5.32
CA PRO A 85 -13.40 -16.50 5.34
C PRO A 85 -14.47 -15.39 5.36
N ASN A 86 -14.21 -14.33 6.11
CA ASN A 86 -15.05 -13.15 6.17
C ASN A 86 -14.21 -11.95 5.71
N MET A 87 -14.76 -11.15 4.81
CA MET A 87 -14.05 -10.03 4.19
C MET A 87 -15.03 -8.88 3.97
N ILE A 88 -14.55 -7.65 4.15
CA ILE A 88 -15.29 -6.42 3.83
C ILE A 88 -14.55 -5.72 2.70
N VAL A 89 -15.29 -5.35 1.65
CA VAL A 89 -14.81 -4.47 0.57
C VAL A 89 -15.40 -3.09 0.82
N PHE A 90 -14.56 -2.17 1.27
CA PHE A 90 -14.94 -0.80 1.63
C PHE A 90 -14.53 0.15 0.50
N ILE A 91 -15.51 0.84 -0.10
CA ILE A 91 -15.30 1.77 -1.22
C ILE A 91 -15.75 3.16 -0.78
N THR A 92 -14.88 4.17 -0.94
CA THR A 92 -15.20 5.58 -0.62
C THR A 92 -14.50 6.54 -1.58
N ASP A 93 -15.08 7.71 -1.82
CA ASP A 93 -14.42 8.83 -2.50
C ASP A 93 -14.21 10.06 -1.62
N GLY A 94 -14.47 9.92 -0.32
CA GLY A 94 -14.52 11.05 0.60
C GLY A 94 -14.00 10.74 2.00
N LYS A 95 -13.81 11.82 2.74
CA LYS A 95 -13.48 11.83 4.17
C LYS A 95 -14.74 11.57 5.00
N PRO A 96 -14.63 11.02 6.22
CA PRO A 96 -15.75 10.99 7.14
C PRO A 96 -16.24 12.42 7.44
N THR A 97 -17.55 12.63 7.40
CA THR A 97 -18.19 13.94 7.65
C THR A 97 -19.34 13.86 8.66
N ILE A 98 -19.83 12.66 8.92
CA ILE A 98 -20.91 12.35 9.88
C ILE A 98 -20.38 11.27 10.83
N GLY A 99 -20.92 11.23 12.05
CA GLY A 99 -20.47 10.30 13.09
C GLY A 99 -19.12 10.69 13.68
N GLU A 100 -18.30 9.71 14.02
CA GLU A 100 -16.90 9.94 14.41
C GLU A 100 -16.05 10.34 13.20
N THR A 101 -15.44 11.52 13.30
CA THR A 101 -14.63 12.11 12.22
C THR A 101 -13.15 12.23 12.62
N ILE A 102 -12.82 12.02 13.90
CA ILE A 102 -11.45 11.98 14.39
C ILE A 102 -10.88 10.61 14.05
N GLU A 103 -9.79 10.62 13.29
CA GLU A 103 -9.24 9.42 12.67
C GLU A 103 -8.82 8.36 13.69
N GLU A 104 -8.08 8.74 14.73
CA GLU A 104 -7.60 7.80 15.76
C GLU A 104 -8.77 7.11 16.46
N LYS A 105 -9.82 7.87 16.81
CA LYS A 105 -11.02 7.34 17.44
C LYS A 105 -11.80 6.44 16.49
N LEU A 106 -11.85 6.78 15.21
CA LEU A 106 -12.50 5.97 14.19
C LEU A 106 -11.80 4.62 14.05
N VAL A 107 -10.46 4.61 13.99
CA VAL A 107 -9.67 3.37 13.95
C VAL A 107 -9.88 2.53 15.22
N GLU A 108 -9.92 3.14 16.40
CA GLU A 108 -10.24 2.45 17.66
C GLU A 108 -11.66 1.84 17.67
N LYS A 109 -12.66 2.58 17.16
CA LYS A 109 -14.02 2.07 17.00
C LYS A 109 -14.07 0.88 16.02
N ILE A 110 -13.38 0.99 14.89
CA ILE A 110 -13.30 -0.08 13.89
C ILE A 110 -12.67 -1.33 14.52
N LYS A 111 -11.56 -1.18 15.25
CA LYS A 111 -10.91 -2.26 15.99
C LYS A 111 -11.85 -2.94 16.98
N THR A 112 -12.58 -2.14 17.76
CA THR A 112 -13.52 -2.64 18.77
C THR A 112 -14.71 -3.37 18.12
N SER A 113 -15.24 -2.83 17.02
CA SER A 113 -16.37 -3.42 16.28
C SER A 113 -15.97 -4.69 15.55
N ASN A 114 -14.73 -4.74 15.03
CA ASN A 114 -14.18 -5.87 14.29
C ASN A 114 -13.63 -6.99 15.20
N SER A 115 -14.44 -7.43 16.18
CA SER A 115 -14.07 -8.48 17.15
C SER A 115 -13.71 -9.83 16.52
N GLU A 116 -14.15 -10.09 15.30
CA GLU A 116 -13.91 -11.33 14.56
C GLU A 116 -12.64 -11.30 13.69
N ASN A 117 -11.84 -10.23 13.77
CA ASN A 117 -10.63 -10.01 12.94
C ASN A 117 -10.93 -10.14 11.43
N THR A 118 -12.04 -9.56 10.98
CA THR A 118 -12.45 -9.50 9.57
C THR A 118 -11.47 -8.61 8.80
N ARG A 119 -11.03 -9.05 7.63
CA ARG A 119 -10.16 -8.22 6.76
C ARG A 119 -10.99 -7.16 6.05
N ILE A 120 -10.57 -5.90 6.14
CA ILE A 120 -11.26 -4.77 5.54
C ILE A 120 -10.39 -4.19 4.42
N PHE A 121 -10.72 -4.53 3.18
CA PHE A 121 -10.03 -4.03 1.99
C PHE A 121 -10.59 -2.68 1.63
N THR A 122 -9.73 -1.67 1.48
CA THR A 122 -10.15 -0.29 1.20
C THR A 122 -9.87 0.09 -0.25
N PHE A 123 -10.85 0.71 -0.90
CA PHE A 123 -10.75 1.23 -2.26
C PHE A 123 -11.14 2.71 -2.25
N GLY A 124 -10.13 3.58 -2.35
CA GLY A 124 -10.32 5.02 -2.42
C GLY A 124 -10.46 5.47 -3.87
N ILE A 125 -11.53 6.18 -4.21
CA ILE A 125 -11.79 6.69 -5.56
C ILE A 125 -11.50 8.19 -5.61
N GLY A 126 -10.64 8.60 -6.53
CA GLY A 126 -10.24 9.98 -6.72
C GLY A 126 -9.35 10.52 -5.60
N ASP A 127 -9.21 11.84 -5.60
CA ASP A 127 -8.21 12.54 -4.79
C ASP A 127 -8.77 13.03 -3.43
N ASP A 128 -10.09 13.08 -3.24
CA ASP A 128 -10.76 13.71 -2.08
C ASP A 128 -10.91 12.80 -0.83
N ILE A 129 -10.07 11.77 -0.74
CA ILE A 129 -10.11 10.76 0.32
C ILE A 129 -9.17 11.12 1.49
N ASN A 130 -9.39 10.47 2.63
CA ASN A 130 -8.40 10.41 3.72
C ASN A 130 -7.57 9.12 3.55
N THR A 131 -6.40 9.23 2.93
CA THR A 131 -5.53 8.07 2.67
C THR A 131 -4.98 7.48 3.95
N HIS A 132 -4.63 8.34 4.91
CA HIS A 132 -4.08 7.91 6.19
C HIS A 132 -5.07 7.06 6.99
N LEU A 133 -6.35 7.46 7.03
CA LEU A 133 -7.44 6.65 7.60
C LEU A 133 -7.55 5.28 6.91
N LEU A 134 -7.63 5.27 5.57
CA LEU A 134 -7.79 4.03 4.81
C LEU A 134 -6.58 3.11 4.98
N ASP A 135 -5.39 3.69 5.08
CA ASP A 135 -4.15 2.98 5.33
C ASP A 135 -4.13 2.34 6.73
N LYS A 136 -4.48 3.11 7.78
CA LYS A 136 -4.61 2.58 9.16
C LYS A 136 -5.65 1.48 9.29
N ILE A 137 -6.79 1.59 8.62
CA ILE A 137 -7.81 0.53 8.57
C ILE A 137 -7.20 -0.77 8.01
N THR A 138 -6.44 -0.67 6.92
CA THR A 138 -5.83 -1.86 6.31
C THR A 138 -4.66 -2.43 7.11
N GLU A 139 -3.89 -1.60 7.81
CA GLU A 139 -2.82 -2.04 8.73
C GLU A 139 -3.42 -2.83 9.91
N GLU A 140 -4.45 -2.27 10.58
CA GLU A 140 -5.11 -2.93 11.72
C GLU A 140 -5.81 -4.23 11.31
N THR A 141 -6.39 -4.27 10.10
CA THR A 141 -7.19 -5.42 9.64
C THR A 141 -6.41 -6.41 8.77
N LYS A 142 -5.09 -6.19 8.59
CA LYS A 142 -4.19 -7.02 7.76
C LYS A 142 -4.72 -7.24 6.35
N ALA A 143 -5.18 -6.15 5.75
CA ALA A 143 -5.80 -6.12 4.44
C ALA A 143 -5.00 -5.25 3.46
N TYR A 144 -5.48 -5.15 2.22
CA TYR A 144 -4.87 -4.35 1.16
C TYR A 144 -5.71 -3.11 0.86
N ARG A 145 -5.04 -1.99 0.56
CA ARG A 145 -5.67 -0.75 0.06
C ARG A 145 -5.40 -0.54 -1.42
N SER A 146 -6.32 0.04 -2.16
CA SER A 146 -6.10 0.49 -3.53
C SER A 146 -6.66 1.88 -3.74
N TYR A 147 -5.85 2.75 -4.33
CA TYR A 147 -6.32 4.04 -4.82
C TYR A 147 -6.60 3.95 -6.31
N ILE A 148 -7.74 4.47 -6.71
CA ILE A 148 -8.22 4.47 -8.10
C ILE A 148 -8.39 5.93 -8.48
N SER A 149 -7.58 6.41 -9.42
CA SER A 149 -7.81 7.73 -10.01
C SER A 149 -9.11 7.74 -10.82
N GLU A 150 -9.70 8.93 -11.02
CA GLU A 150 -10.94 9.06 -11.81
C GLU A 150 -10.77 8.58 -13.25
N GLU A 151 -9.55 8.51 -13.77
CA GLU A 151 -9.23 8.04 -15.12
C GLU A 151 -8.89 6.55 -15.21
N GLU A 152 -8.61 5.89 -14.08
CA GLU A 152 -8.36 4.46 -14.03
C GLU A 152 -9.65 3.65 -14.05
N ASP A 153 -9.56 2.41 -14.53
CA ASP A 153 -10.67 1.48 -14.47
C ASP A 153 -10.70 0.75 -13.12
N ILE A 154 -11.69 1.07 -12.29
CA ILE A 154 -11.94 0.41 -11.02
C ILE A 154 -12.21 -1.10 -11.19
N GLU A 155 -12.83 -1.51 -12.30
CA GLU A 155 -13.17 -2.90 -12.56
C GLU A 155 -11.89 -3.73 -12.71
N LEU A 156 -10.84 -3.18 -13.31
CA LEU A 156 -9.53 -3.84 -13.37
C LEU A 156 -8.89 -4.01 -11.99
N LYS A 157 -8.98 -3.01 -11.11
CA LYS A 157 -8.41 -3.11 -9.75
C LYS A 157 -9.21 -4.09 -8.89
N ILE A 158 -10.54 -4.04 -8.96
CA ILE A 158 -11.43 -4.92 -8.21
C ILE A 158 -11.42 -6.34 -8.74
N SER A 159 -11.36 -6.57 -10.05
CA SER A 159 -11.24 -7.92 -10.62
C SER A 159 -9.93 -8.60 -10.21
N ASN A 160 -8.82 -7.85 -10.20
CA ASN A 160 -7.54 -8.34 -9.67
C ASN A 160 -7.62 -8.66 -8.17
N PHE A 161 -8.34 -7.86 -7.40
CA PHE A 161 -8.62 -8.15 -5.99
C PHE A 161 -9.47 -9.41 -5.84
N TYR A 162 -10.60 -9.49 -6.55
CA TYR A 162 -11.55 -10.59 -6.49
C TYR A 162 -10.90 -11.92 -6.86
N THR A 163 -10.15 -11.94 -7.97
CA THR A 163 -9.40 -13.12 -8.44
C THR A 163 -8.40 -13.61 -7.40
N LYS A 164 -7.79 -12.70 -6.64
CA LYS A 164 -6.95 -13.08 -5.49
C LYS A 164 -7.85 -13.70 -4.43
N VAL A 165 -8.81 -12.97 -3.86
CA VAL A 165 -9.54 -13.44 -2.68
C VAL A 165 -10.47 -14.63 -2.88
N SER A 166 -10.92 -14.91 -4.12
CA SER A 166 -11.90 -15.95 -4.42
C SER A 166 -11.37 -17.39 -4.31
N SER A 167 -10.05 -17.58 -4.21
CA SER A 167 -9.46 -18.92 -4.14
C SER A 167 -8.16 -18.91 -3.33
N PRO A 168 -8.24 -18.78 -1.99
CA PRO A 168 -7.08 -18.94 -1.12
C PRO A 168 -6.56 -20.37 -1.22
N ILE A 169 -5.29 -20.51 -1.59
CA ILE A 169 -4.58 -21.79 -1.59
C ILE A 169 -3.95 -22.04 -0.21
N LEU A 170 -3.41 -21.00 0.42
CA LEU A 170 -2.78 -21.08 1.72
C LEU A 170 -3.04 -19.80 2.52
N THR A 171 -3.66 -19.92 3.70
CA THR A 171 -3.95 -18.78 4.58
C THR A 171 -3.07 -18.78 5.82
N ASP A 172 -3.05 -17.68 6.59
CA ASP A 172 -2.24 -17.57 7.84
C ASP A 172 -0.76 -17.90 7.60
N VAL A 173 -0.23 -17.41 6.49
CA VAL A 173 1.10 -17.78 5.99
C VAL A 173 2.20 -17.24 6.91
N LYS A 174 3.13 -18.10 7.30
CA LYS A 174 4.32 -17.75 8.07
C LYS A 174 5.55 -18.41 7.46
N ILE A 175 6.67 -17.71 7.53
CA ILE A 175 7.98 -18.22 7.10
C ILE A 175 8.92 -18.22 8.30
N ASN A 176 9.60 -19.34 8.50
CA ASN A 176 10.66 -19.51 9.49
C ASN A 176 11.93 -20.01 8.80
N PHE A 177 13.08 -19.69 9.36
CA PHE A 177 14.38 -20.09 8.83
C PHE A 177 15.10 -20.94 9.89
N SER A 178 15.72 -22.06 9.51
CA SER A 178 16.49 -22.88 10.46
C SER A 178 17.65 -22.11 11.11
N ALA A 179 18.19 -21.12 10.39
CA ALA A 179 19.23 -20.21 10.85
C ALA A 179 18.64 -19.02 11.65
N ASN A 180 17.87 -19.31 12.71
CA ASN A 180 17.29 -18.29 13.59
C ASN A 180 18.36 -17.28 14.05
N GLY A 181 18.12 -16.00 13.84
CA GLY A 181 19.02 -14.90 14.19
C GLY A 181 20.03 -14.49 13.11
N LYS A 182 20.23 -15.31 12.06
CA LYS A 182 21.05 -14.91 10.90
C LYS A 182 20.25 -14.20 9.83
N VAL A 183 18.93 -14.39 9.78
CA VAL A 183 18.03 -13.72 8.82
C VAL A 183 17.29 -12.58 9.52
N ARG A 184 17.38 -11.37 8.98
CA ARG A 184 16.76 -10.15 9.50
C ARG A 184 16.15 -9.29 8.41
N LYS A 185 15.38 -8.28 8.81
CA LYS A 185 14.74 -7.30 7.92
C LYS A 185 14.02 -7.98 6.74
N VAL A 186 13.17 -8.95 7.10
CA VAL A 186 12.34 -9.71 6.15
C VAL A 186 11.09 -8.91 5.81
N PHE A 187 10.77 -8.82 4.52
CA PHE A 187 9.63 -8.07 3.99
C PHE A 187 8.84 -8.89 2.96
N PRO A 188 7.49 -8.78 2.96
CA PRO A 188 6.67 -7.98 3.88
C PRO A 188 6.70 -8.53 5.32
N LYS A 189 6.42 -7.67 6.31
CA LYS A 189 6.40 -8.06 7.74
C LYS A 189 5.27 -9.02 8.04
N ASP A 190 4.08 -8.70 7.54
CA ASP A 190 2.93 -9.60 7.51
C ASP A 190 2.86 -10.24 6.11
N ILE A 191 3.08 -11.55 6.05
CA ILE A 191 3.03 -12.29 4.78
C ILE A 191 1.55 -12.50 4.42
N PRO A 192 1.09 -12.02 3.25
CA PRO A 192 -0.29 -12.18 2.84
C PRO A 192 -0.61 -13.65 2.54
N ASP A 193 -1.90 -13.98 2.56
CA ASP A 193 -2.38 -15.26 2.06
C ASP A 193 -1.98 -15.47 0.59
N ILE A 194 -1.74 -16.73 0.23
CA ILE A 194 -1.39 -17.14 -1.13
C ILE A 194 -2.67 -17.59 -1.84
N PHE A 195 -2.90 -17.05 -3.02
CA PHE A 195 -4.09 -17.25 -3.81
C PHE A 195 -3.75 -17.91 -5.14
N LYS A 196 -4.75 -18.54 -5.77
CA LYS A 196 -4.55 -19.17 -7.08
C LYS A 196 -4.10 -18.16 -8.13
N GLY A 197 -3.01 -18.48 -8.82
CA GLY A 197 -2.42 -17.61 -9.85
C GLY A 197 -1.65 -16.41 -9.30
N SER A 198 -1.50 -16.27 -7.98
CA SER A 198 -0.65 -15.25 -7.37
C SER A 198 0.68 -15.83 -6.91
N SER A 199 1.66 -14.95 -6.74
CA SER A 199 2.96 -15.27 -6.15
C SER A 199 3.26 -14.26 -5.04
N VAL A 200 3.76 -14.75 -3.91
CA VAL A 200 4.27 -13.90 -2.83
C VAL A 200 5.79 -13.97 -2.85
N THR A 201 6.44 -12.83 -2.99
CA THR A 201 7.90 -12.72 -2.92
C THR A 201 8.28 -12.21 -1.54
N VAL A 202 9.23 -12.85 -0.89
CA VAL A 202 9.76 -12.45 0.41
C VAL A 202 11.25 -12.17 0.29
N LEU A 203 11.67 -10.99 0.72
CA LEU A 203 13.07 -10.55 0.68
C LEU A 203 13.58 -10.34 2.10
N GLY A 204 14.81 -10.74 2.39
CA GLY A 204 15.43 -10.54 3.69
C GLY A 204 16.95 -10.45 3.57
N GLN A 205 17.59 -9.98 4.64
CA GLN A 205 19.04 -9.99 4.76
C GLN A 205 19.47 -11.20 5.57
N PHE A 206 20.57 -11.84 5.19
CA PHE A 206 21.22 -12.86 5.99
C PHE A 206 22.66 -12.48 6.33
N GLU A 207 23.19 -13.07 7.40
CA GLU A 207 24.61 -12.96 7.78
C GLU A 207 25.31 -14.33 7.72
N GLY A 208 26.53 -14.32 7.17
CA GLY A 208 27.36 -15.51 6.99
C GLY A 208 26.92 -16.38 5.81
N SER A 209 27.44 -17.60 5.76
CA SER A 209 27.12 -18.59 4.73
C SER A 209 26.77 -19.95 5.35
N GLY A 210 26.14 -20.81 4.57
CA GLY A 210 25.82 -22.18 4.96
C GLY A 210 24.42 -22.63 4.55
N ASP A 211 24.11 -23.89 4.83
CA ASP A 211 22.82 -24.48 4.50
C ASP A 211 21.70 -23.86 5.35
N VAL A 212 20.56 -23.63 4.71
CA VAL A 212 19.35 -23.10 5.33
C VAL A 212 18.14 -23.91 4.92
N THR A 213 17.26 -24.18 5.88
CA THR A 213 15.91 -24.69 5.62
C THR A 213 14.92 -23.56 5.85
N VAL A 214 14.22 -23.18 4.79
CA VAL A 214 13.09 -22.26 4.83
C VAL A 214 11.82 -23.10 5.06
N THR A 215 11.15 -22.84 6.18
CA THR A 215 9.91 -23.50 6.56
C THR A 215 8.74 -22.55 6.33
N LEU A 216 7.88 -22.88 5.38
CA LEU A 216 6.60 -22.22 5.15
C LEU A 216 5.51 -22.98 5.90
N THR A 217 4.73 -22.29 6.72
CA THR A 217 3.51 -22.83 7.34
C THR A 217 2.31 -21.99 6.94
N GLY A 218 1.15 -22.62 6.85
CA GLY A 218 -0.12 -21.94 6.64
C GLY A 218 -1.27 -22.92 6.75
N LYS A 219 -2.50 -22.51 6.42
CA LYS A 219 -3.68 -23.36 6.48
C LYS A 219 -4.28 -23.61 5.11
N VAL A 220 -4.60 -24.87 4.82
CA VAL A 220 -5.38 -25.32 3.66
C VAL A 220 -6.68 -25.91 4.19
N ASN A 221 -7.83 -25.33 3.82
CA ASN A 221 -9.14 -25.73 4.33
C ASN A 221 -9.19 -25.83 5.88
N GLY A 222 -8.54 -24.87 6.55
CA GLY A 222 -8.48 -24.81 8.01
C GLY A 222 -7.46 -25.74 8.69
N LYS A 223 -6.82 -26.65 7.95
CA LYS A 223 -5.77 -27.54 8.47
C LYS A 223 -4.40 -26.94 8.24
N GLU A 224 -3.54 -27.00 9.25
CA GLU A 224 -2.17 -26.52 9.13
C GLU A 224 -1.36 -27.44 8.22
N GLU A 225 -0.68 -26.83 7.25
CA GLU A 225 0.22 -27.47 6.30
C GLU A 225 1.62 -26.86 6.42
N LYS A 226 2.63 -27.68 6.20
CA LYS A 226 4.04 -27.31 6.35
C LYS A 226 4.85 -27.72 5.12
N TYR A 227 5.61 -26.78 4.58
CA TYR A 227 6.49 -26.99 3.43
C TYR A 227 7.92 -26.59 3.82
N ASN A 228 8.88 -27.48 3.59
CA ASN A 228 10.29 -27.23 3.86
C ASN A 228 11.05 -27.11 2.54
N PHE A 229 11.81 -26.03 2.39
CA PHE A 229 12.67 -25.77 1.24
C PHE A 229 14.11 -25.69 1.74
N ASN A 230 14.98 -26.51 1.18
CA ASN A 230 16.40 -26.48 1.50
C ASN A 230 17.12 -25.61 0.47
N GLY A 231 18.03 -24.77 0.95
CA GLY A 231 18.87 -23.92 0.13
C GLY A 231 20.18 -23.62 0.84
N LYS A 232 20.96 -22.72 0.26
CA LYS A 232 22.26 -22.33 0.80
C LYS A 232 22.39 -20.81 0.75
N PHE A 233 22.79 -20.24 1.87
CA PHE A 233 23.23 -18.86 1.93
C PHE A 233 24.68 -18.77 1.49
N GLU A 234 24.92 -18.03 0.43
CA GLU A 234 26.25 -17.76 -0.11
C GLU A 234 26.27 -16.37 -0.72
N GLU A 235 27.46 -15.77 -0.72
CA GLU A 235 27.69 -14.51 -1.41
C GLU A 235 27.72 -14.80 -2.92
N ASN A 236 26.84 -14.12 -3.66
CA ASN A 236 26.69 -14.32 -5.10
C ASN A 236 26.38 -12.97 -5.77
N THR A 237 27.25 -12.57 -6.70
CA THR A 237 27.13 -11.33 -7.47
C THR A 237 26.22 -11.46 -8.70
N GLU A 238 25.86 -12.68 -9.12
CA GLU A 238 24.89 -12.91 -10.20
C GLU A 238 23.49 -12.36 -9.84
N ASN A 239 23.23 -12.15 -8.55
CA ASN A 239 21.96 -11.68 -8.01
C ASN A 239 22.02 -10.25 -7.45
N ASP A 240 22.93 -9.41 -7.96
CA ASP A 240 23.11 -8.01 -7.52
C ASP A 240 21.88 -7.11 -7.72
N PHE A 241 20.86 -7.57 -8.44
CA PHE A 241 19.57 -6.89 -8.53
C PHE A 241 18.68 -7.09 -7.29
N ILE A 242 18.96 -8.09 -6.43
CA ILE A 242 18.17 -8.38 -5.22
C ILE A 242 18.37 -7.32 -4.13
N PRO A 243 19.60 -6.88 -3.78
CA PRO A 243 19.78 -5.88 -2.73
C PRO A 243 19.03 -4.56 -2.96
N PRO A 244 18.99 -3.96 -4.18
CA PRO A 244 18.16 -2.80 -4.46
C PRO A 244 16.65 -3.05 -4.30
N LEU A 245 16.14 -4.23 -4.66
CA LEU A 245 14.73 -4.59 -4.45
C LEU A 245 14.41 -4.72 -2.96
N TRP A 246 15.30 -5.36 -2.20
CA TRP A 246 15.18 -5.46 -0.75
C TRP A 246 15.19 -4.06 -0.10
N ALA A 247 16.09 -3.18 -0.55
CA ALA A 247 16.20 -1.82 -0.04
C ALA A 247 14.94 -1.00 -0.33
N ALA A 248 14.37 -1.12 -1.52
CA ALA A 248 13.10 -0.47 -1.86
C ALA A 248 11.97 -0.90 -0.94
N ARG A 249 11.83 -2.21 -0.65
CA ARG A 249 10.81 -2.70 0.28
C ARG A 249 11.04 -2.26 1.72
N ASN A 250 12.30 -2.22 2.17
CA ASN A 250 12.61 -1.71 3.50
C ASN A 250 12.27 -0.21 3.60
N ILE A 251 12.68 0.60 2.62
CA ILE A 251 12.33 2.03 2.55
C ILE A 251 10.82 2.21 2.51
N GLY A 252 10.09 1.45 1.69
CA GLY A 252 8.63 1.48 1.62
C GLY A 252 8.00 1.23 3.00
N TYR A 253 8.47 0.20 3.71
CA TYR A 253 7.99 -0.11 5.05
C TYR A 253 8.27 1.03 6.03
N LEU A 254 9.50 1.57 6.04
CA LEU A 254 9.87 2.68 6.92
C LEU A 254 9.06 3.95 6.64
N LEU A 255 8.82 4.26 5.36
CA LEU A 255 7.98 5.39 4.96
C LEU A 255 6.51 5.20 5.36
N ASP A 256 5.99 3.97 5.31
CA ASP A 256 4.67 3.65 5.86
C ASP A 256 4.62 3.86 7.37
N GLN A 257 5.64 3.42 8.12
CA GLN A 257 5.71 3.63 9.57
C GLN A 257 5.76 5.12 9.92
N ILE A 258 6.58 5.90 9.20
CA ILE A 258 6.65 7.36 9.36
C ILE A 258 5.29 8.01 9.07
N ARG A 259 4.63 7.60 7.98
CA ARG A 259 3.35 8.20 7.58
C ARG A 259 2.24 7.89 8.58
N LEU A 260 2.18 6.67 9.10
CA LEU A 260 1.08 6.18 9.95
C LEU A 260 1.25 6.50 11.44
N HIS A 261 2.50 6.55 11.92
CA HIS A 261 2.82 6.66 13.34
C HIS A 261 3.66 7.90 13.67
N GLY A 262 4.02 8.70 12.67
CA GLY A 262 4.80 9.92 12.80
C GLY A 262 6.30 9.72 12.58
N GLU A 263 7.01 10.83 12.34
CA GLU A 263 8.44 10.82 12.08
C GLU A 263 9.24 10.55 13.36
N SER A 264 10.20 9.61 13.28
CA SER A 264 11.27 9.46 14.25
C SER A 264 12.63 9.64 13.57
N GLN A 265 13.60 10.16 14.32
CA GLN A 265 14.94 10.41 13.80
C GLN A 265 15.61 9.10 13.32
N GLU A 266 15.38 8.00 14.03
CA GLU A 266 15.92 6.68 13.68
C GLU A 266 15.37 6.16 12.35
N LEU A 267 14.04 6.22 12.14
CA LEU A 267 13.41 5.77 10.89
C LEU A 267 13.89 6.62 9.71
N LYS A 268 13.97 7.94 9.91
CA LYS A 268 14.46 8.89 8.90
C LYS A 268 15.90 8.62 8.50
N ASP A 269 16.79 8.42 9.48
CA ASP A 269 18.20 8.17 9.21
C ASP A 269 18.40 6.84 8.47
N GLU A 270 17.62 5.81 8.80
CA GLU A 270 17.65 4.54 8.06
C GLU A 270 17.16 4.72 6.61
N VAL A 271 16.07 5.47 6.39
CA VAL A 271 15.59 5.78 5.04
C VAL A 271 16.66 6.50 4.22
N ILE A 272 17.30 7.54 4.79
CA ILE A 272 18.36 8.30 4.12
C ILE A 272 19.56 7.41 3.79
N GLN A 273 19.99 6.57 4.74
CA GLN A 273 21.13 5.68 4.55
C GLN A 273 20.87 4.69 3.40
N LEU A 274 19.72 4.03 3.39
CA LEU A 274 19.36 3.06 2.36
C LEU A 274 19.15 3.73 1.00
N ALA A 275 18.48 4.87 0.98
CA ALA A 275 18.24 5.66 -0.22
C ALA A 275 19.55 6.08 -0.89
N LYS A 276 20.52 6.59 -0.12
CA LYS A 276 21.86 6.95 -0.63
C LYS A 276 22.64 5.74 -1.11
N LYS A 277 22.62 4.63 -0.34
CA LYS A 277 23.38 3.42 -0.67
C LYS A 277 22.90 2.73 -1.95
N TYR A 278 21.59 2.64 -2.14
CA TYR A 278 20.98 1.93 -3.27
C TYR A 278 20.44 2.86 -4.36
N GLY A 279 20.63 4.16 -4.18
CA GLY A 279 20.26 5.15 -5.16
C GLY A 279 18.76 5.31 -5.39
N ILE A 280 17.95 5.15 -4.35
CA ILE A 280 16.50 5.19 -4.41
C ILE A 280 16.05 6.59 -4.00
N ILE A 281 15.22 7.25 -4.82
CA ILE A 281 14.72 8.59 -4.50
C ILE A 281 13.57 8.48 -3.50
N THR A 282 13.73 9.15 -2.37
CA THR A 282 12.72 9.23 -1.31
C THR A 282 12.41 10.69 -1.02
N PRO A 283 11.34 10.99 -0.27
CA PRO A 283 11.08 12.39 0.13
C PRO A 283 12.18 13.00 1.02
N TYR A 284 13.12 12.18 1.51
CA TYR A 284 14.28 12.58 2.30
C TYR A 284 15.58 12.69 1.48
N THR A 285 15.55 12.30 0.19
CA THR A 285 16.74 12.26 -0.67
C THR A 285 16.44 12.78 -2.06
N SER A 286 17.46 13.22 -2.78
CA SER A 286 17.29 13.74 -4.13
C SER A 286 18.56 13.53 -4.95
N TYR A 287 18.42 13.48 -6.28
CA TYR A 287 19.54 13.45 -7.20
C TYR A 287 19.73 14.82 -7.85
N LEU A 288 20.98 15.25 -7.87
CA LEU A 288 21.42 16.39 -8.65
C LEU A 288 22.41 15.90 -9.70
N ILE A 289 22.06 16.08 -10.98
CA ILE A 289 22.94 15.78 -12.10
C ILE A 289 23.68 17.07 -12.46
N LEU A 290 25.00 17.04 -12.36
CA LEU A 290 25.89 18.14 -12.76
C LEU A 290 26.66 17.72 -14.02
N GLU A 291 26.72 18.57 -15.04
CA GLU A 291 27.53 18.29 -16.25
C GLU A 291 29.04 18.36 -15.94
N ASP A 292 29.81 17.49 -16.62
CA ASP A 292 31.22 17.16 -16.35
C ASP A 292 32.19 18.35 -16.29
N GLU A 293 31.86 19.49 -16.89
CA GLU A 293 32.73 20.68 -16.86
C GLU A 293 32.85 21.29 -15.45
N GLN A 294 31.90 21.08 -14.54
CA GLN A 294 32.03 21.52 -13.14
C GLN A 294 32.87 20.57 -12.27
N ILE A 295 32.95 19.28 -12.62
CA ILE A 295 33.66 18.27 -11.83
C ILE A 295 35.18 18.41 -11.98
N ASN A 296 35.64 18.95 -13.12
CA ASN A 296 37.07 19.12 -13.40
C ASN A 296 37.76 20.29 -12.66
N ILE A 297 37.03 21.11 -11.90
CA ILE A 297 37.63 22.20 -11.11
C ILE A 297 38.06 21.73 -9.70
N THR A 298 37.58 20.57 -9.23
CA THR A 298 37.88 20.11 -7.85
C THR A 298 38.19 18.61 -7.79
N ARG A 299 39.14 18.12 -8.60
CA ARG A 299 39.65 16.74 -8.46
C ARG A 299 40.74 16.66 -7.39
N ARG A 300 40.36 16.32 -6.16
CA ARG A 300 41.11 15.42 -5.28
C ARG A 300 40.11 14.60 -4.46
N ASN A 301 40.09 13.29 -4.72
CA ASN A 301 39.47 12.19 -3.97
C ASN A 301 38.28 12.54 -3.05
N ILE A 302 37.11 12.07 -3.45
CA ILE A 302 35.87 12.16 -2.65
C ILE A 302 36.00 11.21 -1.45
N THR A 303 36.28 11.76 -0.27
CA THR A 303 36.10 11.09 1.03
C THR A 303 34.67 11.32 1.54
N ASP A 304 34.19 10.48 2.47
CA ASP A 304 32.81 10.51 3.03
C ASP A 304 32.36 11.90 3.54
N ASP A 305 33.30 12.80 3.83
CA ASP A 305 33.06 14.20 4.22
C ASP A 305 32.51 15.08 3.07
N GLN A 306 32.53 14.57 1.84
CA GLN A 306 32.01 15.22 0.63
C GLN A 306 30.61 14.72 0.23
N VAL A 307 29.90 13.99 1.10
CA VAL A 307 28.44 13.96 1.06
C VAL A 307 27.96 15.39 1.28
N ILE A 308 27.67 16.09 0.19
CA ILE A 308 27.40 17.53 0.23
C ILE A 308 26.15 17.77 1.09
N PHE A 309 26.35 18.21 2.32
CA PHE A 309 25.30 18.83 3.10
C PHE A 309 24.87 20.11 2.38
N MET A 310 23.55 20.27 2.27
CA MET A 310 22.80 21.24 1.44
C MET A 310 23.09 22.74 1.69
N ASP A 311 24.03 23.07 2.58
CA ASP A 311 24.28 24.43 3.08
C ASP A 311 25.35 25.22 2.30
N ARG A 312 26.07 24.62 1.35
CA ARG A 312 27.14 25.32 0.61
C ARG A 312 26.78 25.82 -0.78
N PHE A 313 25.57 25.59 -1.28
CA PHE A 313 25.16 26.13 -2.58
C PHE A 313 24.55 27.51 -2.42
N ALA A 314 25.27 28.49 -2.98
CA ALA A 314 24.85 29.86 -3.19
C ALA A 314 23.43 29.94 -3.78
N ALA A 315 22.75 31.04 -3.50
CA ALA A 315 21.38 31.36 -3.90
C ALA A 315 21.20 31.39 -5.43
N ASP A 316 21.13 30.21 -6.06
CA ASP A 316 20.70 30.03 -7.44
C ASP A 316 19.18 29.79 -7.47
N GLU A 317 18.49 30.34 -8.47
CA GLU A 317 17.03 30.33 -8.57
C GLU A 317 16.50 28.90 -8.71
N GLU A 318 17.18 28.07 -9.51
CA GLU A 318 16.88 26.63 -9.68
C GLU A 318 17.11 25.80 -8.40
N ALA A 319 18.14 26.14 -7.61
CA ALA A 319 18.39 25.48 -6.32
C ALA A 319 17.31 25.85 -5.29
N THR A 320 16.77 27.06 -5.38
CA THR A 320 15.65 27.54 -4.56
C THR A 320 14.33 26.91 -4.99
N GLU A 321 14.07 26.78 -6.30
CA GLU A 321 12.93 26.02 -6.84
C GLU A 321 13.01 24.55 -6.44
N PHE A 322 14.19 23.94 -6.50
CA PHE A 322 14.41 22.58 -6.06
C PHE A 322 14.14 22.40 -4.56
N ARG A 323 14.69 23.27 -3.71
CA ARG A 323 14.40 23.28 -2.27
C ARG A 323 12.91 23.43 -2.01
N THR A 324 12.24 24.30 -2.75
CA THR A 324 10.79 24.50 -2.64
C THR A 324 10.02 23.25 -3.06
N ARG A 325 10.41 22.59 -4.16
CA ARG A 325 9.78 21.36 -4.65
C ARG A 325 9.98 20.19 -3.70
N ASN A 326 11.21 19.94 -3.24
CA ASN A 326 11.50 18.90 -2.25
C ASN A 326 10.81 19.19 -0.92
N LYS A 327 10.77 20.45 -0.46
CA LYS A 327 10.05 20.83 0.75
C LYS A 327 8.54 20.60 0.59
N LYS A 328 7.99 20.85 -0.60
CA LYS A 328 6.58 20.57 -0.91
C LYS A 328 6.31 19.07 -0.94
N GLU A 329 7.17 18.27 -1.57
CA GLU A 329 7.01 16.81 -1.58
C GLU A 329 7.22 16.16 -0.21
N TYR A 330 8.16 16.68 0.59
CA TYR A 330 8.32 16.31 1.98
C TYR A 330 7.05 16.67 2.78
N ALA A 331 6.48 17.85 2.56
CA ALA A 331 5.20 18.22 3.16
C ALA A 331 4.07 17.27 2.71
N ASN A 332 4.09 16.82 1.45
CA ASN A 332 3.12 15.88 0.90
C ASN A 332 3.17 14.49 1.55
N LEU A 333 4.28 14.05 2.17
CA LEU A 333 4.30 12.82 2.97
C LEU A 333 3.39 12.92 4.19
N ASN A 334 3.31 14.11 4.77
CA ASN A 334 2.46 14.41 5.93
C ASN A 334 1.05 14.85 5.51
N GLU A 335 0.80 15.02 4.19
CA GLU A 335 -0.55 15.29 3.69
C GLU A 335 -1.35 13.99 3.65
N ASN A 336 -2.25 13.85 4.62
CA ASN A 336 -3.10 12.67 4.80
C ASN A 336 -4.35 12.68 3.90
N THR A 337 -4.50 13.71 3.06
CA THR A 337 -5.69 13.91 2.24
C THR A 337 -5.38 14.63 0.94
N GLY A 338 -6.26 14.51 -0.05
CA GLY A 338 -6.07 15.20 -1.32
C GLY A 338 -5.16 14.42 -2.26
N ARG A 339 -4.98 14.97 -3.47
CA ARG A 339 -4.15 14.39 -4.54
C ARG A 339 -2.73 14.06 -4.08
N SER A 340 -2.11 14.96 -3.31
CA SER A 340 -0.77 14.73 -2.77
C SER A 340 -0.71 13.49 -1.87
N GLY A 341 -1.67 13.31 -0.97
CA GLY A 341 -1.73 12.15 -0.09
C GLY A 341 -1.94 10.84 -0.84
N VAL A 342 -2.74 10.86 -1.92
CA VAL A 342 -2.92 9.71 -2.83
C VAL A 342 -1.62 9.35 -3.54
N VAL A 343 -0.93 10.34 -4.09
CA VAL A 343 0.36 10.12 -4.77
C VAL A 343 1.40 9.59 -3.79
N SER A 344 1.57 10.23 -2.64
CA SER A 344 2.52 9.81 -1.60
C SER A 344 2.26 8.38 -1.13
N SER A 345 1.01 8.03 -0.80
CA SER A 345 0.66 6.68 -0.34
C SER A 345 0.87 5.64 -1.46
N SER A 346 0.56 5.99 -2.70
CA SER A 346 0.77 5.11 -3.87
C SER A 346 2.25 4.84 -4.15
N GLU A 347 3.12 5.87 -4.05
CA GLU A 347 4.56 5.69 -4.22
C GLU A 347 5.14 4.77 -3.14
N VAL A 348 4.72 4.94 -1.89
CA VAL A 348 5.15 4.08 -0.78
C VAL A 348 4.66 2.64 -0.99
N GLN A 349 3.42 2.47 -1.45
CA GLN A 349 2.87 1.16 -1.79
C GLN A 349 3.67 0.47 -2.91
N ASN A 350 4.07 1.19 -3.95
CA ASN A 350 4.90 0.65 -5.02
C ASN A 350 6.26 0.15 -4.50
N LEU A 351 6.88 0.88 -3.56
CA LEU A 351 8.12 0.46 -2.92
C LEU A 351 7.94 -0.81 -2.07
N ASN A 352 6.85 -0.91 -1.30
CA ASN A 352 6.52 -2.09 -0.49
C ASN A 352 6.39 -3.38 -1.29
N TYR A 353 5.91 -3.27 -2.54
CA TYR A 353 5.68 -4.41 -3.43
C TYR A 353 6.65 -4.46 -4.61
N ALA A 354 7.79 -3.76 -4.54
CA ALA A 354 8.78 -3.74 -5.60
C ALA A 354 9.22 -5.17 -5.97
N ASN A 355 9.01 -5.55 -7.23
CA ASN A 355 9.39 -6.85 -7.79
C ASN A 355 10.32 -6.69 -9.00
N ARG A 356 10.51 -5.47 -9.51
CA ARG A 356 11.38 -5.12 -10.64
C ARG A 356 12.15 -3.84 -10.33
N LEU A 357 13.36 -3.70 -10.87
CA LEU A 357 14.19 -2.50 -10.65
C LEU A 357 13.54 -1.21 -11.16
N SER A 358 12.62 -1.31 -12.14
CA SER A 358 11.80 -0.18 -12.58
C SER A 358 10.94 0.39 -11.46
N ASP A 359 10.50 -0.45 -10.53
CA ASP A 359 9.61 -0.07 -9.43
C ASP A 359 10.33 0.83 -8.43
N ASN A 360 11.67 0.75 -8.38
CA ASN A 360 12.53 1.59 -7.54
C ASN A 360 12.68 3.04 -8.05
N LYS A 361 12.21 3.35 -9.27
CA LYS A 361 12.28 4.68 -9.88
C LYS A 361 11.11 5.60 -9.49
N GLN A 362 10.43 5.34 -8.37
CA GLN A 362 9.40 6.25 -7.86
C GLN A 362 10.00 7.65 -7.67
N GLY A 363 9.24 8.69 -8.02
CA GLY A 363 9.73 10.05 -8.01
C GLY A 363 10.67 10.40 -9.16
N ALA A 364 10.56 9.80 -10.34
CA ALA A 364 11.32 10.23 -11.53
C ALA A 364 11.12 11.74 -11.87
N GLY A 365 10.00 12.34 -11.46
CA GLY A 365 9.77 13.79 -11.51
C GLY A 365 10.66 14.62 -10.56
N ARG A 366 11.38 13.96 -9.65
CA ARG A 366 12.38 14.55 -8.72
C ARG A 366 13.76 14.71 -9.35
N MET A 367 13.97 14.20 -10.57
CA MET A 367 15.21 14.44 -11.31
C MET A 367 15.20 15.84 -11.91
N LEU A 368 16.18 16.67 -11.54
CA LEU A 368 16.43 17.94 -12.22
C LEU A 368 17.56 17.77 -13.24
N TYR A 369 17.32 18.31 -14.43
CA TYR A 369 18.29 18.40 -15.51
C TYR A 369 18.67 19.86 -15.72
N LYS A 370 19.95 20.20 -15.51
CA LYS A 370 20.49 21.54 -15.77
C LYS A 370 21.02 21.57 -17.20
N ARG A 371 20.34 22.29 -18.10
CA ARG A 371 20.84 22.56 -19.45
C ARG A 371 21.55 23.92 -19.44
N GLN A 372 22.87 23.96 -19.63
CA GLN A 372 23.55 25.25 -19.78
C GLN A 372 23.14 25.90 -21.11
N ASN A 373 22.58 27.12 -21.04
CA ASN A 373 22.47 27.99 -22.19
C ASN A 373 23.89 28.39 -22.61
N ARG A 374 24.37 27.84 -23.72
CA ARG A 374 25.56 28.35 -24.40
C ARG A 374 25.24 29.72 -24.99
N THR A 375 25.64 30.78 -24.32
CA THR A 375 25.89 32.07 -24.97
C THR A 375 27.25 31.97 -25.67
N ASN A 376 27.24 31.65 -26.97
CA ASN A 376 28.43 31.82 -27.81
C ASN A 376 28.70 33.33 -27.99
N PRO A 377 29.95 33.82 -27.81
CA PRO A 377 30.38 35.09 -28.38
C PRO A 377 30.58 34.98 -29.90
#